data_AF-A0A6P1DLB5-F1
#
_entry.id   AF-A0A6P1DLB5-F1
#
_cell.length_a   1.000
_cell.length_b   1.000
_cell.length_c   1.000
_cell.angle_alpha   90.00
_cell.angle_beta   90.00
_cell.angle_gamma   90.00
#
_symmetry.space_group_name_H-M   'P 1'
#
loop_
_entity.id
_entity.type
_entity.pdbx_description
1 polymer ?
#
loop_
_entity_poly.entity_id
_entity_poly.type
_entity_poly.pdbx_seq_one_letter_code
_entity_poly.pdbx_strand_id
1 'polypeptide(L)'
;MSKNVNGFSKLNKLEKIDWLISRFFNNDNKAKQVLLQYWNSNEILQNLHDDFIENTLTNFYLPFGVAPNFVINGKKYTIPMVIEESSVVAAASLVAKFWSTRGGFKAEVISSTKIGQVHFMYEGDKTALENYFDSKKAQFFKATEAITKNMRKRGGGILDIELRDKTAELENYYQLHITFETADSMGANFINSCLEVIAKEFEKEDIQIVMSILS
;
A
#
# COMPACT_ATOMS: atom_id res chain seq x y z
N MET A 1 10.60 9.38 -34.26
CA MET A 1 11.89 9.53 -33.58
C MET A 1 11.92 8.64 -32.35
N SER A 2 13.04 7.97 -32.07
CA SER A 2 13.25 7.22 -30.83
C SER A 2 12.84 8.07 -29.61
N LYS A 3 11.87 7.57 -28.84
CA LYS A 3 11.28 8.25 -27.67
C LYS A 3 12.06 7.99 -26.38
N ASN A 4 13.17 7.25 -26.45
CA ASN A 4 13.94 6.88 -25.26
C ASN A 4 14.74 8.10 -24.78
N VAL A 5 14.60 8.41 -23.48
CA VAL A 5 15.31 9.50 -22.82
C VAL A 5 16.22 8.92 -21.76
N ASN A 6 17.51 9.25 -21.84
CA ASN A 6 18.49 8.90 -20.83
C ASN A 6 18.69 10.09 -19.89
N GLY A 7 18.74 9.82 -18.58
CA GLY A 7 19.05 10.86 -17.58
C GLY A 7 17.91 11.80 -17.20
N PHE A 8 16.65 11.51 -17.59
CA PHE A 8 15.49 12.35 -17.23
C PHE A 8 15.35 12.55 -15.71
N SER A 9 15.68 11.53 -14.92
CA SER A 9 15.64 11.62 -13.45
C SER A 9 16.60 12.65 -12.87
N LYS A 10 17.71 12.98 -13.57
CA LYS A 10 18.71 13.96 -13.14
C LYS A 10 18.30 15.41 -13.41
N LEU A 11 17.30 15.62 -14.26
CA LEU A 11 16.79 16.94 -14.56
C LEU A 11 16.08 17.53 -13.34
N ASN A 12 16.23 18.83 -13.12
CA ASN A 12 15.37 19.54 -12.18
C ASN A 12 13.95 19.66 -12.75
N LYS A 13 13.00 20.08 -11.91
CA LYS A 13 11.58 20.07 -12.26
C LYS A 13 11.23 20.97 -13.46
N LEU A 14 11.86 22.14 -13.56
CA LEU A 14 11.66 23.03 -14.71
C LEU A 14 12.24 22.43 -16.00
N GLU A 15 13.42 21.82 -15.92
CA GLU A 15 14.02 21.10 -17.06
C GLU A 15 13.17 19.92 -17.51
N LYS A 16 12.55 19.19 -16.58
CA LYS A 16 11.61 18.11 -16.90
C LYS A 16 10.38 18.64 -17.65
N ILE A 17 9.85 19.79 -17.23
CA ILE A 17 8.76 20.48 -17.94
C ILE A 17 9.24 20.92 -19.33
N ASP A 18 10.38 21.58 -19.45
CA ASP A 18 10.90 22.06 -20.74
C ASP A 18 11.18 20.91 -21.72
N TRP A 19 11.66 19.78 -21.20
CA TRP A 19 11.81 18.55 -21.96
C TRP A 19 10.45 18.03 -22.48
N LEU A 20 9.41 18.00 -21.63
CA LEU A 20 8.06 17.57 -22.03
C LEU A 20 7.50 18.51 -23.11
N ILE A 21 7.61 19.81 -22.90
CA ILE A 21 7.03 20.85 -23.77
C ILE A 21 7.70 20.87 -25.14
N SER A 22 9.03 20.81 -25.19
CA SER A 22 9.76 20.78 -26.46
C SER A 22 9.49 19.51 -27.28
N ARG A 23 9.25 18.37 -26.62
CA ARG A 23 9.16 17.07 -27.29
C ARG A 23 7.74 16.66 -27.67
N PHE A 24 6.73 17.11 -26.93
CA PHE A 24 5.34 16.69 -27.13
C PHE A 24 4.38 17.83 -27.42
N PHE A 25 4.77 19.08 -27.18
CA PHE A 25 3.90 20.25 -27.32
C PHE A 25 4.46 21.30 -28.30
N ASN A 26 5.44 20.96 -29.15
CA ASN A 26 6.04 21.87 -30.13
C ASN A 26 6.49 23.22 -29.54
N ASN A 27 7.01 23.20 -28.31
CA ASN A 27 7.37 24.41 -27.55
C ASN A 27 6.19 25.36 -27.25
N ASP A 28 4.96 24.83 -27.12
CA ASP A 28 3.80 25.63 -26.73
C ASP A 28 3.94 26.15 -25.30
N ASN A 29 4.17 27.45 -25.19
CA ASN A 29 4.26 28.15 -23.91
C ASN A 29 2.97 28.04 -23.09
N LYS A 30 1.79 27.88 -23.70
CA LYS A 30 0.54 27.71 -22.96
C LYS A 30 0.55 26.42 -22.15
N ALA A 31 1.03 25.33 -22.72
CA ALA A 31 1.15 24.05 -22.02
C ALA A 31 2.12 24.16 -20.83
N LYS A 32 3.23 24.90 -20.97
CA LYS A 32 4.15 25.19 -19.84
C LYS A 32 3.43 25.96 -18.73
N GLN A 33 2.67 27.00 -19.08
CA GLN A 33 1.94 27.80 -18.10
C GLN A 33 0.86 26.99 -17.37
N VAL A 34 0.14 26.11 -18.07
CA VAL A 34 -0.85 25.19 -17.48
C VAL A 34 -0.22 24.26 -16.44
N LEU A 35 1.03 23.82 -16.63
CA LEU A 35 1.71 23.00 -15.63
C LEU A 35 2.14 23.84 -14.42
N LEU A 36 2.61 25.07 -14.64
CA LEU A 36 3.06 25.94 -13.56
C LEU A 36 1.91 26.51 -12.72
N GLN A 37 0.68 26.60 -13.27
CA GLN A 37 -0.47 27.19 -12.57
C GLN A 37 -0.85 26.48 -11.27
N TYR A 38 -0.54 25.19 -11.15
CA TYR A 38 -0.88 24.38 -9.98
C TYR A 38 0.27 24.24 -9.00
N TRP A 39 1.37 24.98 -9.19
CA TRP A 39 2.43 25.02 -8.19
C TRP A 39 2.01 25.90 -7.02
N ASN A 40 2.29 25.43 -5.81
CA ASN A 40 2.10 26.27 -4.64
C ASN A 40 3.15 27.38 -4.66
N SER A 41 2.73 28.60 -4.35
CA SER A 41 3.64 29.73 -4.16
C SER A 41 4.50 29.59 -2.89
N ASN A 42 4.05 28.77 -1.93
CA ASN A 42 4.83 28.41 -0.75
C ASN A 42 5.82 27.29 -1.11
N GLU A 43 7.10 27.62 -1.13
CA GLU A 43 8.18 26.68 -1.49
C GLU A 43 8.30 25.49 -0.55
N ILE A 44 8.13 25.68 0.76
CA ILE A 44 8.21 24.58 1.74
C ILE A 44 7.08 23.57 1.48
N LEU A 45 5.87 24.07 1.21
CA LEU A 45 4.73 23.21 0.87
C LEU A 45 4.92 22.51 -0.48
N GLN A 46 5.43 23.22 -1.49
CA GLN A 46 5.69 22.60 -2.79
C GLN A 46 6.75 21.51 -2.70
N ASN A 47 7.84 21.75 -1.96
CA ASN A 47 8.89 20.76 -1.75
C ASN A 47 8.35 19.51 -1.05
N LEU A 48 7.48 19.67 -0.05
CA LEU A 48 6.82 18.53 0.59
C LEU A 48 6.00 17.68 -0.40
N HIS A 49 5.29 18.31 -1.33
CA HIS A 49 4.54 17.58 -2.37
C HIS A 49 5.47 16.88 -3.36
N ASP A 50 6.61 17.48 -3.65
CA ASP A 50 7.61 16.93 -4.57
C ASP A 50 8.32 15.71 -3.99
N ASP A 51 8.35 15.57 -2.66
CA ASP A 51 8.90 14.41 -1.95
C ASP A 51 7.94 13.20 -1.90
N PHE A 52 6.68 13.34 -2.32
CA PHE A 52 5.70 12.24 -2.24
C PHE A 52 5.95 11.14 -3.26
N ILE A 53 6.37 11.48 -4.48
CA ILE A 53 6.69 10.53 -5.55
C ILE A 53 7.81 11.11 -6.43
N GLU A 54 8.47 10.27 -7.22
CA GLU A 54 9.49 10.74 -8.15
C GLU A 54 8.90 11.37 -9.42
N ASN A 55 9.71 12.18 -10.11
CA ASN A 55 9.39 12.75 -11.43
C ASN A 55 8.11 13.60 -11.50
N THR A 56 7.68 14.20 -10.38
CA THR A 56 6.58 15.17 -10.37
C THR A 56 6.86 16.36 -11.27
N LEU A 57 5.86 16.80 -12.04
CA LEU A 57 5.94 18.02 -12.87
C LEU A 57 5.05 19.14 -12.32
N THR A 58 3.92 18.79 -11.74
CA THR A 58 2.94 19.72 -11.18
C THR A 58 2.05 19.01 -10.18
N ASN A 59 1.27 19.77 -9.41
CA ASN A 59 0.24 19.21 -8.54
C ASN A 59 -1.05 18.95 -9.35
N PHE A 60 -1.86 18.03 -8.86
CA PHE A 60 -3.22 17.81 -9.34
C PHE A 60 -4.17 17.94 -8.16
N TYR A 61 -5.09 18.91 -8.22
CA TYR A 61 -6.05 19.15 -7.15
C TYR A 61 -7.39 18.49 -7.47
N LEU A 62 -7.95 17.83 -6.46
CA LEU A 62 -9.33 17.35 -6.48
C LEU A 62 -10.15 18.13 -5.45
N PRO A 63 -11.45 18.37 -5.71
CA PRO A 63 -12.33 19.02 -4.75
C PRO A 63 -12.34 18.26 -3.42
N PHE A 64 -12.10 18.98 -2.33
CA PHE A 64 -12.23 18.46 -0.96
C PHE A 64 -13.56 18.94 -0.38
N GLY A 65 -14.44 18.01 -0.07
CA GLY A 65 -15.75 18.26 0.53
C GLY A 65 -15.93 17.53 1.85
N VAL A 66 -17.05 17.80 2.51
CA VAL A 66 -17.45 17.10 3.74
C VAL A 66 -18.91 16.67 3.66
N ALA A 67 -19.19 15.44 4.10
CA ALA A 67 -20.53 14.90 4.21
C ALA A 67 -20.94 14.82 5.71
N PRO A 68 -21.77 15.76 6.21
CA PRO A 68 -22.21 15.76 7.60
C PRO A 68 -23.33 14.74 7.86
N ASN A 69 -23.75 14.65 9.12
CA ASN A 69 -24.90 13.90 9.63
C ASN A 69 -24.76 12.37 9.67
N PHE A 70 -23.55 11.83 9.50
CA PHE A 70 -23.34 10.40 9.74
C PHE A 70 -23.47 10.10 11.22
N VAL A 71 -24.27 9.09 11.56
CA VAL A 71 -24.32 8.50 12.90
C VAL A 71 -23.92 7.04 12.74
N ILE A 72 -22.78 6.65 13.29
CA ILE A 72 -22.25 5.28 13.18
C ILE A 72 -22.05 4.78 14.60
N ASN A 73 -22.70 3.66 14.94
CA ASN A 73 -22.69 3.09 16.30
C ASN A 73 -23.04 4.13 17.37
N GLY A 74 -24.04 4.98 17.10
CA GLY A 74 -24.51 6.03 18.01
C GLY A 74 -23.62 7.29 18.08
N LYS A 75 -22.46 7.32 17.41
CA LYS A 75 -21.57 8.48 17.41
C LYS A 75 -21.73 9.31 16.14
N LYS A 76 -21.77 10.63 16.28
CA LYS A 76 -21.91 11.58 15.17
C LYS A 76 -20.57 11.84 14.48
N TYR A 77 -20.57 11.86 13.17
CA TYR A 77 -19.42 12.10 12.31
C TYR A 77 -19.74 13.05 11.16
N THR A 78 -18.70 13.76 10.73
CA THR A 78 -18.64 14.47 9.45
C THR A 78 -17.51 13.84 8.65
N ILE A 79 -17.83 13.28 7.49
CA ILE A 79 -16.89 12.46 6.71
C ILE A 79 -16.23 13.33 5.64
N PRO A 80 -14.89 13.47 5.63
CA PRO A 80 -14.18 14.14 4.54
C PRO A 80 -14.22 13.30 3.26
N MET A 81 -14.37 13.95 2.11
CA MET A 81 -14.46 13.30 0.80
C MET A 81 -13.63 14.07 -0.22
N VAL A 82 -12.86 13.36 -1.05
CA VAL A 82 -12.10 13.94 -2.17
C VAL A 82 -12.57 13.26 -3.45
N ILE A 83 -13.33 13.99 -4.28
CA ILE A 83 -13.96 13.46 -5.50
C ILE A 83 -14.33 14.60 -6.46
N GLU A 84 -14.29 14.36 -7.77
CA GLU A 84 -14.65 15.32 -8.82
C GLU A 84 -16.12 15.27 -9.23
N GLU A 85 -16.79 14.15 -8.96
CA GLU A 85 -18.15 13.90 -9.43
C GLU A 85 -19.19 14.76 -8.66
N SER A 86 -20.00 15.48 -9.44
CA SER A 86 -21.08 16.31 -8.90
C SER A 86 -22.12 15.47 -8.18
N SER A 87 -22.75 16.05 -7.15
CA SER A 87 -23.82 15.44 -6.35
C SER A 87 -23.45 14.26 -5.45
N VAL A 88 -22.27 13.62 -5.58
CA VAL A 88 -21.90 12.48 -4.71
C VAL A 88 -21.89 12.88 -3.23
N VAL A 89 -21.21 13.97 -2.88
CA VAL A 89 -21.14 14.48 -1.50
C VAL A 89 -22.54 14.89 -1.00
N ALA A 90 -23.35 15.50 -1.86
CA ALA A 90 -24.72 15.91 -1.52
C ALA A 90 -25.62 14.71 -1.25
N ALA A 91 -25.55 13.67 -2.09
CA ALA A 91 -26.31 12.43 -1.94
C ALA A 91 -25.91 11.68 -0.66
N ALA A 92 -24.60 11.55 -0.38
CA ALA A 92 -24.09 10.96 0.86
C ALA A 92 -24.64 11.70 2.09
N SER A 93 -24.62 13.04 2.06
CA SER A 93 -25.13 13.89 3.14
C SER A 93 -26.64 13.76 3.34
N LEU A 94 -27.41 13.67 2.24
CA LEU A 94 -28.86 13.47 2.27
C LEU A 94 -29.24 12.14 2.92
N VAL A 95 -28.57 11.06 2.50
CA VAL A 95 -28.79 9.70 3.03
C VAL A 95 -28.38 9.62 4.49
N ALA A 96 -27.23 10.21 4.86
CA ALA A 96 -26.78 10.27 6.24
C ALA A 96 -27.78 11.00 7.14
N LYS A 97 -28.30 12.16 6.69
CA LYS A 97 -29.35 12.89 7.39
C LYS A 97 -30.60 12.04 7.56
N PHE A 98 -31.05 11.36 6.50
CA PHE A 98 -32.22 10.48 6.56
C PHE A 98 -32.06 9.39 7.63
N TRP A 99 -30.92 8.68 7.65
CA TRP A 99 -30.68 7.60 8.61
C TRP A 99 -30.37 8.07 10.03
N SER A 100 -29.80 9.27 10.21
CA SER A 100 -29.46 9.79 11.54
C SER A 100 -30.67 9.87 12.48
N THR A 101 -31.85 10.20 11.95
CA THR A 101 -33.12 10.23 12.70
C THR A 101 -33.74 8.85 12.96
N ARG A 102 -33.16 7.79 12.38
CA ARG A 102 -33.64 6.40 12.44
C ARG A 102 -32.67 5.46 13.16
N GLY A 103 -31.77 6.01 13.97
CA GLY A 103 -30.77 5.25 14.73
C GLY A 103 -29.40 5.15 14.07
N GLY A 104 -29.23 5.71 12.86
CA GLY A 104 -27.96 5.71 12.15
C GLY A 104 -27.55 4.34 11.60
N PHE A 105 -26.28 4.25 11.24
CA PHE A 105 -25.63 3.04 10.75
C PHE A 105 -25.06 2.23 11.92
N LYS A 106 -25.06 0.91 11.75
CA LYS A 106 -24.38 -0.04 12.64
C LYS A 106 -23.25 -0.69 11.85
N ALA A 107 -22.08 -0.77 12.47
CA ALA A 107 -20.89 -1.36 11.87
C ALA A 107 -20.09 -2.11 12.92
N GLU A 108 -19.46 -3.21 12.52
CA GLU A 108 -18.54 -3.99 13.34
C GLU A 108 -17.26 -4.30 12.55
N VAL A 109 -16.14 -4.41 13.27
CA VAL A 109 -14.87 -4.83 12.68
C VAL A 109 -14.76 -6.33 12.88
N ILE A 110 -14.78 -7.09 11.79
CA ILE A 110 -14.72 -8.55 11.82
C ILE A 110 -13.28 -9.01 12.13
N SER A 111 -12.28 -8.35 11.56
CA SER A 111 -10.87 -8.59 11.84
C SER A 111 -10.03 -7.36 11.56
N SER A 112 -8.96 -7.19 12.33
CA SER A 112 -7.88 -6.23 12.11
C SER A 112 -6.61 -6.90 11.60
N THR A 113 -6.60 -8.22 11.39
CA THR A 113 -5.40 -8.94 10.94
C THR A 113 -5.11 -8.69 9.47
N LYS A 114 -3.84 -8.66 9.11
CA LYS A 114 -3.35 -8.52 7.74
C LYS A 114 -2.57 -9.76 7.34
N ILE A 115 -2.49 -10.02 6.06
CA ILE A 115 -1.86 -11.22 5.51
C ILE A 115 -0.61 -10.81 4.73
N GLY A 116 0.45 -11.60 4.88
CA GLY A 116 1.60 -11.58 3.99
C GLY A 116 1.96 -12.99 3.55
N GLN A 117 2.51 -13.10 2.35
CA GLN A 117 2.81 -14.39 1.74
C GLN A 117 4.24 -14.44 1.22
N VAL A 118 4.92 -15.55 1.50
CA VAL A 118 6.12 -15.97 0.77
C VAL A 118 5.71 -17.08 -0.17
N HIS A 119 5.80 -16.82 -1.46
CA HIS A 119 5.44 -17.75 -2.53
C HIS A 119 6.68 -18.48 -3.00
N PHE A 120 6.61 -19.81 -3.11
CA PHE A 120 7.75 -20.60 -3.53
C PHE A 120 7.34 -21.88 -4.27
N MET A 121 8.27 -22.38 -5.07
CA MET A 121 8.15 -23.66 -5.76
C MET A 121 8.98 -24.73 -5.03
N TYR A 122 8.45 -25.95 -4.95
CA TYR A 122 9.09 -27.10 -4.31
C TYR A 122 8.64 -28.41 -4.96
N GLU A 123 9.57 -29.15 -5.55
CA GLU A 123 9.29 -30.42 -6.28
C GLU A 123 9.51 -31.68 -5.42
N GLY A 124 9.98 -31.52 -4.18
CA GLY A 124 10.30 -32.65 -3.30
C GLY A 124 9.09 -33.23 -2.55
N ASP A 125 9.38 -34.08 -1.56
CA ASP A 125 8.35 -34.73 -0.75
C ASP A 125 7.66 -33.73 0.21
N LYS A 126 6.33 -33.72 0.18
CA LYS A 126 5.51 -32.82 1.00
C LYS A 126 5.77 -32.99 2.51
N THR A 127 5.90 -34.23 2.99
CA THR A 127 6.16 -34.51 4.41
C THR A 127 7.52 -33.97 4.82
N ALA A 128 8.53 -34.07 3.94
CA ALA A 128 9.84 -33.47 4.17
C ALA A 128 9.77 -31.93 4.25
N LEU A 129 8.94 -31.29 3.42
CA LEU A 129 8.72 -29.84 3.48
C LEU A 129 8.03 -29.41 4.78
N GLU A 130 6.99 -30.14 5.20
CA GLU A 130 6.26 -29.89 6.46
C GLU A 130 7.22 -30.00 7.67
N ASN A 131 8.01 -31.07 7.73
CA ASN A 131 9.02 -31.25 8.78
C ASN A 131 10.09 -30.13 8.77
N TYR A 132 10.52 -29.70 7.58
CA TYR A 132 11.47 -28.60 7.44
C TYR A 132 10.87 -27.28 7.93
N PHE A 133 9.63 -26.98 7.54
CA PHE A 133 8.89 -25.81 8.01
C PHE A 133 8.76 -25.80 9.54
N ASP A 134 8.34 -26.91 10.14
CA ASP A 134 8.19 -27.03 11.59
C ASP A 134 9.53 -26.81 12.31
N SER A 135 10.63 -27.33 11.76
CA SER A 135 11.97 -27.11 12.31
C SER A 135 12.42 -25.64 12.26
N LYS A 136 11.87 -24.85 11.32
CA LYS A 136 12.23 -23.44 11.08
C LYS A 136 11.25 -22.45 11.72
N LYS A 137 10.03 -22.86 12.04
CA LYS A 137 8.97 -21.95 12.51
C LYS A 137 9.42 -21.05 13.66
N ALA A 138 10.08 -21.59 14.68
CA ALA A 138 10.60 -20.81 15.80
C ALA A 138 11.68 -19.79 15.38
N GLN A 139 12.51 -20.15 14.40
CA GLN A 139 13.58 -19.30 13.89
C GLN A 139 13.03 -18.09 13.11
N PHE A 140 11.88 -18.22 12.43
CA PHE A 140 11.24 -17.09 11.74
C PHE A 140 10.87 -15.95 12.70
N PHE A 141 10.29 -16.28 13.86
CA PHE A 141 9.97 -15.28 14.88
C PHE A 141 11.23 -14.63 15.46
N LYS A 142 12.30 -15.41 15.63
CA LYS A 142 13.58 -14.90 16.13
C LYS A 142 14.27 -13.98 15.13
N ALA A 143 14.30 -14.35 13.85
CA ALA A 143 14.93 -13.56 12.80
C ALA A 143 14.25 -12.21 12.59
N THR A 144 12.93 -12.15 12.80
CA THR A 144 12.13 -10.92 12.65
C THR A 144 12.02 -10.10 13.95
N GLU A 145 12.67 -10.51 15.04
CA GLU A 145 12.58 -9.88 16.36
C GLU A 145 12.93 -8.39 16.34
N ALA A 146 13.99 -8.01 15.64
CA ALA A 146 14.46 -6.63 15.56
C ALA A 146 13.43 -5.72 14.83
N ILE A 147 12.84 -6.23 13.74
CA ILE A 147 11.83 -5.51 12.93
C ILE A 147 10.53 -5.39 13.72
N THR A 148 10.11 -6.48 14.37
CA THR A 148 8.83 -6.57 15.11
C THR A 148 8.86 -5.88 16.47
N LYS A 149 10.03 -5.54 17.02
CA LYS A 149 10.19 -4.97 18.38
C LYS A 149 9.26 -3.79 18.66
N ASN A 150 9.21 -2.81 17.76
CA ASN A 150 8.36 -1.62 17.96
C ASN A 150 6.88 -1.91 17.72
N MET A 151 6.56 -2.82 16.79
CA MET A 151 5.17 -3.21 16.52
C MET A 151 4.59 -3.99 17.71
N ARG A 152 5.36 -4.92 18.29
CA ARG A 152 4.99 -5.66 19.50
C ARG A 152 4.74 -4.76 20.71
N LYS A 153 5.55 -3.71 20.88
CA LYS A 153 5.30 -2.69 21.92
C LYS A 153 3.95 -1.98 21.78
N ARG A 154 3.40 -1.91 20.57
CA ARG A 154 2.09 -1.32 20.27
C ARG A 154 0.95 -2.35 20.28
N GLY A 155 1.23 -3.60 20.64
CA GLY A 155 0.24 -4.69 20.66
C GLY A 155 0.08 -5.43 19.33
N GLY A 156 0.90 -5.14 18.32
CA GLY A 156 0.90 -5.85 17.04
C GLY A 156 2.03 -6.87 16.90
N GLY A 157 2.37 -7.22 15.66
CA GLY A 157 3.46 -8.14 15.32
C GLY A 157 2.99 -9.27 14.42
N ILE A 158 3.80 -10.33 14.33
CA ILE A 158 3.43 -11.59 13.68
C ILE A 158 2.59 -12.40 14.67
N LEU A 159 1.39 -12.81 14.26
CA LEU A 159 0.47 -13.62 15.05
C LEU A 159 0.69 -15.11 14.79
N ASP A 160 0.80 -15.50 13.52
CA ASP A 160 1.04 -16.88 13.12
C ASP A 160 1.71 -16.98 11.75
N ILE A 161 2.29 -18.14 11.48
CA ILE A 161 2.89 -18.53 10.22
C ILE A 161 2.41 -19.95 9.91
N GLU A 162 1.83 -20.15 8.73
CA GLU A 162 1.34 -21.44 8.26
C GLU A 162 2.03 -21.82 6.94
N LEU A 163 2.38 -23.08 6.78
CA LEU A 163 2.69 -23.64 5.46
C LEU A 163 1.38 -24.03 4.78
N ARG A 164 1.11 -23.51 3.58
CA ARG A 164 -0.06 -23.83 2.78
C ARG A 164 0.35 -24.48 1.47
N ASP A 165 -0.22 -25.66 1.23
CA ASP A 165 -0.12 -26.39 -0.03
C ASP A 165 -1.07 -25.78 -1.06
N LYS A 166 -0.51 -25.37 -2.20
CA LYS A 166 -1.22 -24.78 -3.33
C LYS A 166 -1.00 -25.56 -4.63
N THR A 167 -0.57 -26.82 -4.52
CA THR A 167 -0.30 -27.71 -5.67
C THR A 167 -1.53 -27.97 -6.53
N ALA A 168 -2.74 -27.85 -5.96
CA ALA A 168 -4.00 -27.91 -6.70
C ALA A 168 -4.24 -26.72 -7.64
N GLU A 169 -3.61 -25.56 -7.37
CA GLU A 169 -3.73 -24.35 -8.19
C GLU A 169 -2.59 -24.26 -9.24
N LEU A 170 -1.39 -24.70 -8.87
CA LEU A 170 -0.21 -24.76 -9.73
C LEU A 170 0.72 -25.88 -9.25
N GLU A 171 1.22 -26.71 -10.15
CA GLU A 171 2.14 -27.80 -9.81
C GLU A 171 3.34 -27.28 -9.01
N ASN A 172 3.72 -28.00 -7.94
CA ASN A 172 4.86 -27.68 -7.06
C ASN A 172 4.77 -26.34 -6.31
N TYR A 173 3.60 -25.71 -6.24
CA TYR A 173 3.43 -24.39 -5.63
C TYR A 173 2.99 -24.45 -4.16
N TYR A 174 3.67 -23.67 -3.31
CA TYR A 174 3.40 -23.56 -1.87
C TYR A 174 3.50 -22.10 -1.39
N GLN A 175 2.96 -21.84 -0.21
CA GLN A 175 3.02 -20.54 0.44
C GLN A 175 3.39 -20.68 1.91
N LEU A 176 4.25 -19.79 2.41
CA LEU A 176 4.19 -19.42 3.82
C LEU A 176 3.14 -18.31 3.93
N HIS A 177 2.10 -18.56 4.72
CA HIS A 177 1.03 -17.63 5.01
C HIS A 177 1.23 -17.03 6.40
N ILE A 178 1.57 -15.76 6.46
CA ILE A 178 1.88 -15.06 7.71
C ILE A 178 0.71 -14.15 8.05
N THR A 179 0.21 -14.26 9.28
CA THR A 179 -0.82 -13.38 9.83
C THR A 179 -0.17 -12.32 10.71
N PHE A 180 -0.55 -11.05 10.51
CA PHE A 180 -0.02 -9.91 11.23
C PHE A 180 -1.11 -9.12 11.94
N GLU A 181 -0.74 -8.51 13.07
CA GLU A 181 -1.44 -7.34 13.62
C GLU A 181 -0.54 -6.11 13.48
N THR A 182 -1.10 -5.01 13.00
CA THR A 182 -0.36 -3.77 12.70
C THR A 182 -0.90 -2.56 13.43
N ALA A 183 -1.78 -2.79 14.42
CA ALA A 183 -2.49 -1.76 15.17
C ALA A 183 -3.14 -0.75 14.21
N ASP A 184 -2.84 0.54 14.39
CA ASP A 184 -3.44 1.63 13.60
C ASP A 184 -2.77 1.84 12.23
N SER A 185 -1.72 1.08 11.89
CA SER A 185 -1.00 1.25 10.62
C SER A 185 -1.50 0.29 9.55
N MET A 186 -1.43 0.69 8.27
CA MET A 186 -1.65 -0.25 7.16
C MET A 186 -0.59 -1.37 7.17
N GLY A 187 0.66 -1.04 7.51
CA GLY A 187 1.70 -2.02 7.79
C GLY A 187 2.42 -2.60 6.56
N ALA A 188 2.18 -2.10 5.35
CA ALA A 188 2.75 -2.66 4.11
C ALA A 188 4.27 -2.85 4.17
N ASN A 189 5.03 -1.78 4.48
CA ASN A 189 6.50 -1.87 4.57
C ASN A 189 6.95 -2.81 5.69
N PHE A 190 6.27 -2.78 6.84
CA PHE A 190 6.59 -3.65 7.97
C PHE A 190 6.39 -5.13 7.63
N ILE A 191 5.27 -5.46 6.98
CA ILE A 191 4.95 -6.82 6.52
C ILE A 191 5.99 -7.28 5.51
N ASN A 192 6.24 -6.49 4.45
CA ASN A 192 7.19 -6.86 3.40
C ASN A 192 8.61 -7.09 3.96
N SER A 193 9.10 -6.22 4.85
CA SER A 193 10.40 -6.43 5.49
C SER A 193 10.45 -7.69 6.35
N CYS A 194 9.36 -8.07 7.01
CA CYS A 194 9.30 -9.36 7.72
C CYS A 194 9.31 -10.53 6.74
N LEU A 195 8.55 -10.46 5.65
CA LEU A 195 8.48 -11.51 4.64
C LEU A 195 9.83 -11.74 3.95
N GLU A 196 10.57 -10.67 3.62
CA GLU A 196 11.92 -10.76 3.04
C GLU A 196 12.89 -11.52 3.97
N VAL A 197 12.85 -11.22 5.27
CA VAL A 197 13.69 -11.93 6.26
C VAL A 197 13.25 -13.38 6.40
N ILE A 198 11.94 -13.65 6.47
CA ILE A 198 11.41 -15.02 6.59
C ILE A 198 11.77 -15.85 5.35
N ALA A 199 11.61 -15.28 4.16
CA ALA A 199 11.97 -15.94 2.90
C ALA A 199 13.45 -16.33 2.89
N LYS A 200 14.33 -15.41 3.29
CA LYS A 200 15.77 -15.68 3.38
C LYS A 200 16.11 -16.77 4.42
N GLU A 201 15.41 -16.81 5.55
CA GLU A 201 15.61 -17.85 6.58
C GLU A 201 15.08 -19.24 6.17
N PHE A 202 14.09 -19.25 5.27
CA PHE A 202 13.45 -20.45 4.74
C PHE A 202 14.14 -21.00 3.48
N GLU A 203 14.89 -20.17 2.76
CA GLU A 203 15.60 -20.54 1.55
C GLU A 203 16.60 -21.69 1.79
N LYS A 204 16.57 -22.68 0.89
CA LYS A 204 17.55 -23.77 0.76
C LYS A 204 17.57 -24.27 -0.69
N GLU A 205 18.52 -25.14 -1.03
CA GLU A 205 18.85 -25.55 -2.41
C GLU A 205 17.66 -26.02 -3.26
N ASP A 206 16.67 -26.69 -2.65
CA ASP A 206 15.49 -27.25 -3.30
C ASP A 206 14.23 -26.38 -3.18
N ILE A 207 14.31 -25.20 -2.56
CA ILE A 207 13.20 -24.25 -2.40
C ILE A 207 13.45 -23.01 -3.25
N GLN A 208 12.63 -22.79 -4.27
CA GLN A 208 12.73 -21.62 -5.12
C GLN A 208 11.73 -20.54 -4.67
N ILE A 209 12.20 -19.52 -3.95
CA ILE A 209 11.39 -18.36 -3.60
C ILE A 209 11.05 -17.58 -4.89
N VAL A 210 9.75 -17.33 -5.10
CA VAL A 210 9.23 -16.57 -6.26
C VAL A 210 9.00 -15.11 -5.88
N MET A 211 8.32 -14.87 -4.75
CA MET A 211 8.03 -13.52 -4.27
C MET A 211 7.68 -13.52 -2.78
N SER A 212 7.82 -12.36 -2.16
CA SER A 212 7.48 -12.11 -0.76
C SER A 212 6.72 -10.78 -0.67
N ILE A 213 5.41 -10.84 -0.44
CA ILE A 213 4.56 -9.66 -0.55
C ILE A 213 3.33 -9.73 0.36
N LEU A 214 2.88 -8.58 0.85
CA LEU A 214 1.57 -8.45 1.50
C LEU A 214 0.44 -8.90 0.56
N SER A 215 -0.65 -9.43 1.12
CA SER A 215 -1.86 -9.80 0.38
C SER A 215 -3.02 -8.85 0.67
#